data_AF-A0A6H1UER9-F1
#
_entry.id   AF-A0A6H1UER9-F1
#
_cell.length_a   1.000
_cell.length_b   1.000
_cell.length_c   1.000
_cell.angle_alpha   90.00
_cell.angle_beta   90.00
_cell.angle_gamma   90.00
#
_symmetry.space_group_name_H-M   'P 1'
#
loop_
_entity.id
_entity.type
_entity.pdbx_description
1 polymer ?
#
loop_
_entity_poly.entity_id
_entity_poly.type
_entity_poly.pdbx_seq_one_letter_code
_entity_poly.pdbx_strand_id
1 'polypeptide(L)' 'MSNLLGLTHEQQQQAVERIQALMAKGVKPDDAIKQVAQALRDEAAQNGDRSS' A
#
# COMPACT_ATOMS: atom_id res chain seq x y z
N MET A 1 8.16 15.70 9.17
CA MET A 1 8.09 14.48 10.00
C MET A 1 7.22 13.47 9.25
N SER A 2 7.65 12.21 9.16
CA SER A 2 6.90 11.08 8.58
C SER A 2 7.04 10.80 7.08
N ASN A 3 8.24 10.40 6.65
CA ASN A 3 8.37 9.54 5.46
C ASN A 3 8.60 8.09 5.93
N LEU A 4 7.66 7.55 6.71
CA LEU A 4 7.85 6.32 7.50
C LEU A 4 8.05 5.05 6.65
N LEU A 5 7.87 5.10 5.32
CA LEU A 5 8.06 3.95 4.42
C LEU A 5 8.68 4.31 3.05
N GLY A 6 9.12 5.56 2.82
CA GLY A 6 9.58 5.99 1.50
C GLY A 6 8.49 6.01 0.41
N LEU A 7 7.21 5.94 0.81
CA LEU A 7 6.05 5.97 -0.08
C LEU A 7 5.70 7.41 -0.45
N THR A 8 5.18 7.60 -1.66
CA THR A 8 4.59 8.89 -2.07
C THR A 8 3.30 9.16 -1.28
N HIS A 9 2.89 10.43 -1.17
CA HIS A 9 1.58 10.77 -0.59
C HIS A 9 0.43 10.04 -1.28
N GLU A 10 0.54 9.80 -2.58
CA GLU A 10 -0.44 9.10 -3.39
C GLU A 10 -0.54 7.61 -3.00
N GLN A 11 0.61 6.95 -2.85
CA GLN A 11 0.67 5.55 -2.38
C GLN A 11 0.13 5.40 -0.96
N GLN A 12 0.35 6.40 -0.10
CA GLN A 12 -0.19 6.41 1.25
C GLN A 12 -1.72 6.53 1.26
N GLN A 13 -2.30 7.36 0.38
CA GLN A 13 -3.75 7.44 0.22
C GLN A 13 -4.34 6.15 -0.37
N GLN A 14 -3.71 5.59 -1.40
CA GLN A 14 -4.11 4.30 -1.95
C GLN A 14 -4.08 3.18 -0.91
N ALA A 15 -3.09 3.21 0.00
CA ALA A 15 -3.01 2.26 1.10
C ALA A 15 -4.24 2.33 2.00
N VAL A 16 -4.63 3.55 2.39
CA VAL A 16 -5.76 3.82 3.27
C VAL A 16 -7.08 3.39 2.62
N GLU A 17 -7.31 3.73 1.35
CA GLU A 17 -8.50 3.33 0.61
C GLU A 17 -8.62 1.81 0.48
N ARG A 18 -7.52 1.13 0.14
CA ARG A 18 -7.52 -0.34 0.01
C ARG A 18 -7.78 -1.03 1.34
N ILE A 19 -7.19 -0.55 2.44
CA ILE A 19 -7.47 -1.10 3.78
C ILE A 19 -8.94 -0.92 4.14
N GLN A 20 -9.51 0.27 3.89
CA GLN A 20 -10.94 0.52 4.15
C GLN A 20 -11.85 -0.39 3.31
N ALA A 21 -11.54 -0.59 2.03
CA ALA A 21 -12.29 -1.49 1.16
C ALA A 21 -12.20 -2.96 1.62
N LEU A 22 -11.04 -3.39 2.12
CA LEU A 22 -10.85 -4.73 2.67
C LEU A 22 -11.63 -4.92 3.98
N MET A 23 -11.60 -3.94 4.88
CA MET A 23 -12.39 -3.98 6.11
C MET A 23 -13.90 -3.99 5.82
N ALA A 24 -14.36 -3.24 4.81
CA ALA A 24 -15.76 -3.27 4.37
C ALA A 24 -16.19 -4.66 3.84
N LYS A 25 -15.25 -5.44 3.32
CA LYS A 25 -15.47 -6.85 2.91
C LYS A 25 -15.40 -7.84 4.08
N GLY A 26 -15.17 -7.38 5.31
CA GLY A 26 -15.01 -8.22 6.49
C GLY A 26 -13.61 -8.82 6.65
N VAL A 27 -12.60 -8.32 5.92
CA VAL A 27 -11.20 -8.73 6.10
C VAL A 27 -10.67 -8.15 7.41
N LYS A 28 -9.93 -8.97 8.16
CA LYS A 28 -9.31 -8.53 9.41
C LYS A 28 -8.29 -7.42 9.14
N PRO A 29 -8.17 -6.41 10.01
CA PRO A 29 -7.25 -5.29 9.84
C PRO A 29 -5.80 -5.75 9.56
N ASP A 30 -5.32 -6.77 10.29
CA ASP A 30 -3.95 -7.27 10.15
C ASP A 30 -3.69 -7.89 8.77
N ASP A 31 -4.66 -8.62 8.21
CA ASP A 31 -4.56 -9.20 6.87
C ASP A 31 -4.69 -8.14 5.79
N ALA A 32 -5.57 -7.16 6.00
CA ALA A 32 -5.74 -6.04 5.08
C ALA A 32 -4.43 -5.23 4.96
N ILE A 33 -3.79 -4.93 6.10
CA ILE A 33 -2.52 -4.20 6.13
C ILE A 33 -1.43 -5.01 5.41
N LYS A 34 -1.34 -6.33 5.64
CA LYS A 34 -0.35 -7.19 4.96
C LYS A 34 -0.56 -7.22 3.45
N GLN A 35 -1.80 -7.41 2.99
CA GLN A 35 -2.11 -7.42 1.55
C GLN A 35 -1.75 -6.09 0.89
N VAL A 36 -2.10 -4.98 1.52
CA VAL A 36 -1.81 -3.64 1.00
C VAL A 36 -0.32 -3.33 1.02
N ALA A 37 0.39 -3.67 2.10
CA ALA A 37 1.84 -3.49 2.18
C ALA A 37 2.58 -4.32 1.12
N GLN A 38 2.11 -5.53 0.83
CA GLN A 38 2.68 -6.34 -0.24
C GLN A 38 2.42 -5.72 -1.61
N ALA A 39 1.18 -5.34 -1.90
CA ALA A 39 0.83 -4.73 -3.18
C ALA A 39 1.60 -3.42 -3.44
N LEU A 40 1.78 -2.58 -2.41
CA LEU A 40 2.56 -1.35 -2.52
C LEU A 40 4.05 -1.61 -2.79
N ARG A 41 4.62 -2.66 -2.19
CA ARG A 41 6.00 -3.09 -2.48
C ARG A 41 6.14 -3.58 -3.92
N ASP A 42 5.19 -4.38 -4.39
CA ASP A 42 5.21 -4.92 -5.75
C ASP A 42 5.02 -3.81 -6.79
N GLU A 43 4.15 -2.84 -6.53
CA GLU A 43 3.96 -1.64 -7.35
C GLU A 43 5.20 -0.74 -7.35
N ALA A 44 5.83 -0.53 -6.19
CA ALA A 44 7.07 0.24 -6.09
C ALA A 44 8.23 -0.45 -6.83
N ALA A 45 8.34 -1.79 -6.73
CA ALA A 45 9.35 -2.56 -7.45
C ALA A 45 9.12 -2.52 -8.98
N GLN A 46 7.88 -2.64 -9.44
CA GLN A 46 7.54 -2.58 -10.87
C GLN A 46 7.73 -1.18 -11.48
N ASN A 47 7.48 -0.13 -10.70
CA ASN A 47 7.69 1.25 -11.16
C ASN A 47 9.15 1.71 -11.03
N GLY A 48 9.94 1.08 -10.14
CA GLY A 48 11.38 1.31 -10.00
C GLY A 48 12.23 0.70 -11.12
N ASP A 49 11.73 -0.30 -11.84
CA ASP A 49 12.46 -1.05 -12.88
C ASP A 49 12.25 -0.53 -14.31
N ARG A 50 11.37 0.46 -14.53
CA ARG A 50 11.19 1.11 -15.86
C ARG A 50 12.04 2.37 -16.07
N SER A 51 12.97 2.64 -15.15
CA SER A 51 13.98 3.69 -15.30
C SER A 51 15.35 3.05 -15.57
N SER A 52 15.50 2.40 -16.72
CA SER A 52 16.79 1.95 -17.26
C SER A 52 16.81 2.10 -18.77
#